data_AF-A0A956J8E6-F1
#
_entry.id   AF-A0A956J8E6-F1
#
_cell.length_a   1.000
_cell.length_b   1.000
_cell.length_c   1.000
_cell.angle_alpha   90.00
_cell.angle_beta   90.00
_cell.angle_gamma   90.00
#
_symmetry.space_group_name_H-M   'P 1'
#
loop_
_entity.id
_entity.type
_entity.pdbx_description
1 polymer ?
#
loop_
_entity_poly.entity_id
_entity_poly.type
_entity_poly.pdbx_seq_one_letter_code
_entity_poly.pdbx_strand_id
1 'polypeptide(L)'
;VASGEAAASPGRPAVAGDPFAPIATRALVAHLAGQLDHQTLEGLDRIHQLAVGGRVVTPWSSMIVLVDDAQRRALARASEADDRFEREAESGVEDTTTPGAPLELAATPEPEEWLLLCMVLLALVVRLRALRLPTRLTPA
;
A
#
# COMPACT_ATOMS: atom_id res chain seq x y z
N VAL A 1 36.83 -22.68 15.15
CA VAL A 1 35.48 -22.07 15.05
C VAL A 1 35.70 -20.65 14.56
N ALA A 2 35.32 -20.38 13.32
CA ALA A 2 35.69 -19.16 12.59
C ALA A 2 34.86 -17.97 13.09
N SER A 3 35.54 -16.95 13.57
CA SER A 3 34.99 -15.62 13.82
C SER A 3 34.78 -14.93 12.46
N GLY A 4 33.53 -14.89 12.01
CA GLY A 4 33.12 -14.07 10.87
C GLY A 4 32.76 -12.67 11.36
N GLU A 5 33.76 -11.81 11.50
CA GLU A 5 33.58 -10.38 11.73
C GLU A 5 33.02 -9.76 10.45
N ALA A 6 31.68 -9.64 10.39
CA ALA A 6 31.00 -8.96 9.32
C ALA A 6 31.40 -7.48 9.39
N ALA A 7 32.38 -7.12 8.55
CA ALA A 7 32.88 -5.76 8.39
C ALA A 7 31.70 -4.80 8.17
N ALA A 8 31.45 -3.96 9.17
CA ALA A 8 30.57 -2.81 9.04
C ALA A 8 31.11 -1.93 7.90
N SER A 9 30.40 -1.94 6.77
CA SER A 9 30.70 -1.05 5.65
C SER A 9 30.62 0.39 6.17
N PRO A 10 31.62 1.25 5.89
CA PRO A 10 31.61 2.62 6.39
C PRO A 10 30.38 3.34 5.84
N GLY A 11 29.41 3.61 6.72
CA GLY A 11 28.23 4.38 6.42
C GLY A 11 28.67 5.70 5.79
N ARG A 12 28.25 5.95 4.54
CA ARG A 12 28.45 7.26 3.90
C ARG A 12 27.91 8.33 4.86
N PRO A 13 28.61 9.46 5.02
CA PRO A 13 28.13 10.54 5.85
C PRO A 13 26.74 10.93 5.37
N ALA A 14 25.78 10.91 6.29
CA ALA A 14 24.47 11.49 6.06
C ALA A 14 24.69 12.93 5.59
N VAL A 15 24.04 13.32 4.48
CA VAL A 15 23.99 14.71 4.02
C VAL A 15 23.05 15.48 4.95
N ALA A 16 23.36 15.48 6.25
CA ALA A 16 22.61 16.11 7.30
C ALA A 16 22.93 17.61 7.27
N GLY A 17 22.27 18.34 6.37
CA GLY A 17 22.43 19.79 6.23
C GLY A 17 21.97 20.35 4.89
N ASP A 18 21.79 19.52 3.86
CA ASP A 18 21.28 19.97 2.56
C ASP A 18 19.75 19.84 2.52
N PRO A 19 18.99 20.95 2.33
CA PRO A 19 17.54 20.89 2.21
C PRO A 19 17.05 20.05 1.01
N PHE A 20 17.90 19.81 0.01
CA PHE A 20 17.58 18.98 -1.15
C PHE A 20 17.92 17.51 -0.98
N ALA A 21 18.63 17.12 0.10
CA ALA A 21 19.00 15.73 0.35
C ALA A 21 17.79 14.76 0.35
N PRO A 22 16.63 15.09 0.95
CA PRO A 22 15.46 14.21 0.91
C PRO A 22 14.91 14.03 -0.51
N ILE A 23 14.90 15.09 -1.32
CA ILE A 23 14.37 15.07 -2.69
C ILE A 23 15.30 14.25 -3.60
N ALA A 24 16.62 14.49 -3.51
CA ALA A 24 17.62 13.73 -4.24
C ALA A 24 17.59 12.24 -3.85
N THR A 25 17.46 11.96 -2.55
CA THR A 25 17.31 10.59 -2.03
C THR A 25 16.07 9.92 -2.60
N ARG A 26 14.93 10.60 -2.62
CA ARG A 26 13.67 10.05 -3.16
C ARG A 26 13.78 9.74 -4.66
N ALA A 27 14.38 10.65 -5.43
CA ALA A 27 14.61 10.45 -6.86
C ALA A 27 15.54 9.25 -7.12
N LEU A 28 16.61 9.13 -6.35
CA LEU A 28 17.56 8.03 -6.47
C LEU A 28 16.94 6.68 -6.05
N VAL A 29 16.20 6.65 -4.94
CA VAL A 29 15.46 5.46 -4.51
C VAL A 29 14.45 5.02 -5.56
N ALA A 30 13.69 5.94 -6.15
CA ALA A 30 12.72 5.62 -7.20
C ALA A 30 13.38 5.03 -8.45
N HIS A 31 14.54 5.57 -8.85
CA HIS A 31 15.32 5.04 -9.96
C HIS A 31 15.86 3.63 -9.68
N LEU A 32 16.47 3.45 -8.51
CA LEU A 32 17.02 2.16 -8.08
C LEU A 32 15.93 1.11 -7.89
N ALA A 33 14.76 1.51 -7.42
CA ALA A 33 13.61 0.61 -7.32
C ALA A 33 13.19 0.05 -8.69
N GLY A 34 13.24 0.85 -9.75
CA GLY A 34 12.94 0.34 -11.10
C GLY A 34 13.98 -0.60 -11.69
N GLN A 35 15.20 -0.66 -11.13
CA GLN A 35 16.32 -1.42 -11.68
C GLN A 35 16.74 -2.63 -10.82
N LEU A 36 16.50 -2.58 -9.52
CA LEU A 36 16.92 -3.62 -8.58
C LEU A 36 15.86 -4.72 -8.47
N ASP A 37 16.32 -5.97 -8.43
CA ASP A 37 15.46 -7.09 -8.12
C ASP A 37 15.03 -7.04 -6.64
N HIS A 38 13.77 -6.67 -6.42
CA HIS A 38 13.13 -6.60 -5.12
C HIS A 38 12.97 -7.96 -4.42
N GLN A 39 13.36 -9.06 -5.07
CA GLN A 39 13.34 -10.39 -4.46
C GLN A 39 14.65 -10.71 -3.72
N THR A 40 15.68 -9.87 -3.86
CA THR A 40 16.98 -10.07 -3.21
C THR A 40 17.15 -9.18 -1.98
N LEU A 41 17.54 -9.79 -0.85
CA LEU A 41 17.76 -9.08 0.42
C LEU A 41 18.81 -7.98 0.28
N GLU A 42 19.89 -8.23 -0.47
CA GLU A 42 20.97 -7.25 -0.69
C GLU A 42 20.49 -6.01 -1.45
N GLY A 43 19.59 -6.17 -2.43
CA GLY A 43 18.98 -5.06 -3.15
C GLY A 43 18.11 -4.20 -2.23
N LEU A 44 17.32 -4.85 -1.36
CA LEU A 44 16.48 -4.17 -0.37
C LEU A 44 17.32 -3.43 0.67
N ASP A 45 18.38 -4.03 1.19
CA ASP A 45 19.26 -3.42 2.19
C ASP A 45 19.93 -2.15 1.66
N ARG A 46 20.35 -2.15 0.39
CA ARG A 46 20.93 -0.95 -0.24
C ARG A 46 19.93 0.20 -0.35
N ILE A 47 18.70 -0.09 -0.77
CA ILE A 47 17.62 0.92 -0.83
C ILE A 47 17.30 1.42 0.58
N HIS A 48 17.26 0.52 1.57
CA HIS A 48 16.98 0.85 2.96
C HIS A 48 18.04 1.77 3.58
N GLN A 49 19.32 1.48 3.40
CA GLN A 49 20.41 2.33 3.92
C GLN A 49 20.38 3.74 3.34
N LEU A 50 20.05 3.87 2.05
CA LEU A 50 19.92 5.15 1.38
C LEU A 50 18.73 5.96 1.95
N ALA A 51 17.60 5.30 2.19
CA ALA A 51 16.41 5.90 2.79
C ALA A 51 16.66 6.41 4.22
N VAL A 52 17.38 5.64 5.04
CA VAL A 52 17.80 6.06 6.40
C VAL A 52 18.71 7.29 6.34
N GLY A 53 19.72 7.27 5.47
CA GLY A 53 20.68 8.38 5.33
C GLY A 53 20.03 9.68 4.87
N GLY A 54 19.01 9.62 4.00
CA GLY A 54 18.27 10.77 3.52
C GLY A 54 17.02 11.13 4.34
N ARG A 55 16.71 10.38 5.40
CA ARG A 55 15.49 10.54 6.23
C ARG A 55 14.22 10.53 5.38
N VAL A 56 14.09 9.56 4.47
CA VAL A 56 12.93 9.39 3.59
C VAL A 56 12.27 8.04 3.86
N VAL A 57 10.93 8.00 3.90
CA VAL A 57 10.17 6.75 4.05
C VAL A 57 9.94 6.10 2.68
N THR A 58 10.12 4.79 2.59
CA THR A 58 9.94 4.01 1.35
C THR A 58 8.95 2.85 1.54
N PRO A 59 8.27 2.35 0.48
CA PRO A 59 7.32 1.23 0.59
C PRO A 59 7.95 -0.08 1.10
N TRP A 60 9.24 -0.29 0.84
CA TRP A 60 9.97 -1.49 1.26
C TRP A 60 10.49 -1.41 2.69
N SER A 61 10.57 -0.20 3.26
CA SER A 61 10.83 -0.03 4.67
C SER A 61 9.49 0.01 5.41
N SER A 62 8.95 -1.18 5.69
CA SER A 62 7.82 -1.29 6.61
C SER A 62 8.22 -0.68 7.95
N MET A 63 7.73 0.54 8.20
CA MET A 63 7.89 1.32 9.42
C MET A 63 9.32 1.82 9.72
N ILE A 64 9.86 2.72 8.89
CA ILE A 64 10.81 3.71 9.41
C ILE A 64 10.02 4.77 10.16
N VAL A 65 9.99 4.70 11.50
CA VAL A 65 9.59 5.86 12.32
C VAL A 65 10.78 6.81 12.34
N LEU A 66 10.73 7.82 11.47
CA LEU A 66 11.67 8.95 11.50
C LEU A 66 11.34 9.85 12.70
N VAL A 67 11.72 9.42 13.89
CA VAL A 67 11.62 10.24 15.10
C VAL A 67 12.95 10.96 15.34
N ASP A 68 12.85 12.26 15.59
CA ASP A 68 13.95 13.08 16.08
C ASP A 68 14.38 12.65 17.50
N ASP A 69 15.60 13.00 17.92
CA ASP A 69 16.13 12.64 19.24
C ASP A 69 15.29 13.20 20.40
N ALA A 70 14.58 14.31 20.20
CA ALA A 70 13.62 14.82 21.17
C ALA A 70 12.38 13.90 21.29
N GLN A 71 11.90 13.38 20.17
CA GLN A 71 10.73 12.50 20.12
C GLN A 71 11.06 11.11 20.66
N ARG A 72 12.27 10.59 20.40
CA ARG A 72 12.76 9.35 21.05
C ARG A 72 12.76 9.45 22.56
N ARG A 73 13.22 10.58 23.12
CA ARG A 73 13.22 10.81 24.57
C ARG A 73 11.81 10.98 25.13
N ALA A 74 10.91 11.62 24.39
CA ALA A 74 9.50 11.73 24.78
C ALA A 74 8.82 10.35 24.80
N LEU A 75 9.06 9.52 23.79
CA LEU A 75 8.56 8.15 23.73
C LEU A 75 9.13 7.27 24.84
N ALA A 76 10.42 7.40 25.16
CA ALA A 76 11.02 6.66 26.29
C ALA A 76 10.33 7.01 27.61
N ARG A 77 10.14 8.30 27.90
CA ARG A 77 9.40 8.75 29.10
C ARG A 77 7.95 8.29 29.12
N ALA A 78 7.26 8.33 27.98
CA ALA A 78 5.89 7.82 27.86
C ALA A 78 5.83 6.29 28.03
N SER A 79 6.86 5.56 27.62
CA SER A 79 6.93 4.09 27.80
C SER A 79 7.25 3.66 29.23
N GLU A 80 7.83 4.57 30.02
CA GLU A 80 8.11 4.40 31.46
C GLU A 80 6.93 4.82 32.34
N ALA A 81 5.88 5.44 31.77
CA ALA A 81 4.68 5.79 32.51
C ALA A 81 3.91 4.52 32.91
N ASP A 82 3.49 4.44 34.17
CA ASP A 82 2.78 3.28 34.75
C ASP A 82 1.43 2.99 34.05
N ASP A 83 0.82 4.02 33.48
CA ASP A 83 -0.47 4.02 32.76
C ASP A 83 -0.38 3.44 31.33
N ARG A 84 0.80 3.02 30.86
CA ARG A 84 1.01 2.57 29.47
C ARG A 84 0.16 1.37 29.03
N PHE A 85 -0.38 0.63 29.99
CA PHE A 85 -1.25 -0.53 29.76
C PHE A 85 -2.69 -0.31 30.21
N GLU A 86 -2.96 0.79 30.90
CA GLU A 86 -4.28 1.20 31.32
C GLU A 86 -4.94 1.91 30.15
N ARG A 87 -5.50 1.11 29.23
CA ARG A 87 -6.44 1.66 28.25
C ARG A 87 -7.75 1.94 28.96
N GLU A 88 -8.35 3.10 28.70
CA GLU A 88 -9.76 3.31 28.99
C GLU A 88 -10.53 2.15 28.34
N ALA A 89 -11.29 1.41 29.15
CA ALA A 89 -12.12 0.32 28.66
C ALA A 89 -13.20 0.95 27.79
N GLU A 90 -12.98 0.96 26.48
CA GLU A 90 -14.00 1.30 25.49
C GLU A 90 -15.15 0.32 25.71
N SER A 91 -16.22 0.80 26.36
CA SER A 91 -17.45 0.05 26.44
C SER A 91 -17.89 -0.13 24.99
N GLY A 92 -17.77 -1.34 24.45
CA GLY A 92 -18.06 -1.68 23.05
C GLY A 92 -19.51 -1.48 22.60
N VAL A 93 -20.20 -0.52 23.21
CA VAL A 93 -21.41 0.14 22.74
C VAL A 93 -20.95 1.37 21.93
N GLU A 94 -20.22 1.13 20.85
CA GLU A 94 -20.29 2.08 19.76
C GLU A 94 -21.69 1.92 19.14
N ASP A 95 -22.35 3.03 18.81
CA ASP A 95 -23.52 3.04 17.94
C ASP A 95 -23.07 2.62 16.53
N THR A 96 -22.71 1.35 16.37
CA THR A 96 -22.59 0.74 15.06
C THR A 96 -23.97 0.78 14.45
N THR A 97 -24.17 1.71 13.51
CA THR A 97 -25.27 1.66 12.58
C THR A 97 -25.24 0.27 11.96
N THR A 98 -26.16 -0.57 12.43
CA THR A 98 -26.39 -1.90 11.86
C THR A 98 -26.45 -1.72 10.35
N PRO A 99 -25.63 -2.42 9.54
CA PRO A 99 -25.71 -2.31 8.09
C PRO A 99 -27.02 -2.99 7.67
N GLY A 100 -28.10 -2.21 7.76
CA GLY A 100 -29.47 -2.65 7.64
C GLY A 100 -29.91 -2.73 6.19
N ALA A 101 -29.12 -3.34 5.30
CA ALA A 101 -29.61 -3.86 4.03
C ALA A 101 -28.47 -4.56 3.27
N PRO A 102 -28.54 -5.89 3.04
CA PRO A 102 -27.57 -6.58 2.18
C PRO A 102 -27.61 -6.15 0.70
N LEU A 103 -28.52 -5.23 0.34
CA LEU A 103 -28.74 -4.73 -1.01
C LEU A 103 -28.59 -3.20 -1.13
N GLU A 104 -28.34 -2.46 -0.04
CA GLU A 104 -27.99 -1.03 -0.11
C GLU A 104 -26.48 -0.89 -0.31
N LEU A 105 -26.00 -1.37 -1.45
CA LEU A 105 -24.71 -0.95 -1.96
C LEU A 105 -24.99 0.23 -2.89
N ALA A 106 -24.49 1.41 -2.53
CA ALA A 106 -24.39 2.54 -3.46
C ALA A 106 -23.27 2.23 -4.49
N ALA A 107 -23.45 1.18 -5.27
CA ALA A 107 -22.55 0.78 -6.34
C ALA A 107 -22.93 1.57 -7.60
N THR A 108 -22.49 2.83 -7.67
CA THR A 108 -22.52 3.56 -8.94
C THR A 108 -21.48 2.92 -9.85
N PRO A 109 -21.87 2.27 -10.96
CA PRO A 109 -20.92 1.56 -11.80
C PRO A 109 -19.94 2.55 -12.45
N GLU A 110 -18.70 2.11 -12.66
CA GLU A 110 -17.71 2.89 -13.40
C GLU A 110 -18.14 3.06 -14.87
N PRO A 111 -17.67 4.10 -15.60
CA PRO A 111 -18.10 4.36 -16.98
C PRO A 111 -17.91 3.17 -17.94
N GLU A 112 -16.88 2.36 -17.72
CA GLU A 112 -16.62 1.15 -18.50
C GLU A 112 -17.58 0.00 -18.15
N GLU A 113 -18.03 -0.11 -16.91
CA GLU A 113 -19.02 -1.11 -16.49
C GLU A 113 -20.39 -0.82 -17.12
N TRP A 114 -20.76 0.46 -17.29
CA TRP A 114 -21.94 0.85 -18.05
C TRP A 114 -21.88 0.35 -19.49
N LEU A 115 -20.72 0.47 -20.15
CA LEU A 115 -20.52 -0.01 -21.51
C LEU A 115 -20.63 -1.54 -21.58
N LEU A 116 -20.02 -2.25 -20.61
CA LEU A 116 -20.11 -3.70 -20.50
C LEU A 116 -21.56 -4.17 -20.31
N LEU A 117 -22.32 -3.54 -19.40
CA LEU A 117 -23.73 -3.85 -19.14
C LEU A 117 -24.59 -3.66 -20.40
N CYS A 118 -24.35 -2.58 -21.16
CA CYS A 118 -25.02 -2.35 -22.44
C CYS A 118 -24.72 -3.46 -23.46
N MET A 119 -23.47 -3.89 -23.56
CA MET A 119 -23.08 -4.98 -24.46
C MET A 119 -23.72 -6.31 -24.08
N VAL A 120 -23.71 -6.67 -22.79
CA VAL A 120 -24.33 -7.89 -22.29
C VAL A 120 -25.84 -7.89 -22.57
N LEU A 121 -26.51 -6.77 -22.30
CA LEU A 121 -27.95 -6.62 -22.57
C LEU A 121 -28.25 -6.78 -24.07
N LEU A 122 -27.45 -6.17 -24.94
CA LEU A 122 -27.60 -6.29 -26.39
C LEU A 122 -27.45 -7.75 -26.85
N ALA A 123 -26.41 -8.44 -26.39
CA ALA A 123 -26.16 -9.84 -26.72
C ALA A 123 -27.32 -10.74 -26.26
N LEU A 124 -27.85 -10.48 -25.06
CA LEU A 124 -29.01 -11.21 -24.53
C LEU A 124 -30.26 -10.99 -25.38
N VAL A 125 -30.56 -9.75 -25.77
CA VAL A 125 -31.71 -9.43 -26.64
C VAL A 125 -31.59 -10.13 -27.99
N VAL A 126 -30.41 -10.10 -28.62
CA VAL A 126 -30.17 -10.79 -29.89
C VAL A 126 -30.37 -12.29 -29.74
N ARG A 127 -29.83 -12.89 -28.67
CA ARG A 127 -29.98 -14.32 -28.40
C ARG A 127 -31.44 -14.71 -28.18
N LEU A 128 -32.17 -13.93 -27.38
CA LEU A 128 -33.59 -14.15 -27.12
C LEU A 128 -34.44 -13.97 -28.39
N ARG A 129 -34.10 -13.03 -29.28
CA ARG A 129 -34.76 -12.88 -30.58
C ARG A 129 -34.49 -14.05 -31.51
N ALA A 130 -33.23 -14.49 -31.61
CA ALA A 130 -32.87 -15.67 -32.41
C ALA A 130 -33.57 -16.94 -31.92
N LEU A 131 -33.81 -17.07 -30.61
CA LEU A 131 -34.57 -18.18 -30.02
C LEU A 131 -36.09 -18.07 -30.25
N ARG A 132 -36.60 -16.85 -30.45
CA ARG A 132 -38.05 -16.58 -30.63
C ARG A 132 -38.49 -16.52 -32.08
N LEU A 133 -37.57 -16.47 -33.05
CA LEU A 133 -37.91 -16.54 -34.46
C LEU A 133 -38.10 -18.01 -34.86
N PRO A 134 -39.33 -18.49 -35.12
CA PRO A 134 -39.49 -19.77 -35.77
C PRO A 134 -38.85 -19.65 -37.16
N THR A 135 -37.83 -20.46 -37.41
CA THR A 135 -37.22 -20.65 -38.74
C THR A 135 -38.31 -21.13 -39.70
N ARG A 136 -39.01 -20.20 -40.33
CA ARG A 136 -39.99 -20.48 -41.38
C ARG A 136 -39.31 -20.35 -42.74
N LEU A 137 -39.15 -21.53 -43.35
CA LEU A 137 -39.31 -21.83 -44.78
C LEU A 137 -38.18 -21.40 -45.73
N THR A 138 -37.27 -22.33 -45.98
CA THR A 138 -36.81 -22.62 -47.35
C THR A 138 -37.54 -23.87 -47.86
N PRO A 139 -38.31 -23.74 -48.94
CA PRO A 139 -38.39 -24.81 -49.91
C PRO A 139 -37.87 -24.34 -51.28
N ALA A 140 -37.19 -25.27 -51.95
CA ALA A 140 -36.77 -25.21 -53.35
C ALA A 140 -37.95 -25.44 -54.30
#